data_AF-A0A2E0BQB2-F1
#
_entry.id   AF-A0A2E0BQB2-F1
#
_cell.length_a   1.000
_cell.length_b   1.000
_cell.length_c   1.000
_cell.angle_alpha   90.00
_cell.angle_beta   90.00
_cell.angle_gamma   90.00
#
_symmetry.space_group_name_H-M   'P 1'
#
loop_
_entity.id
_entity.type
_entity.pdbx_description
1 polymer ?
#
loop_
_entity_poly.entity_id
_entity_poly.type
_entity_poly.pdbx_seq_one_letter_code
_entity_poly.pdbx_strand_id
1 'polypeptide(L)'
;MKNSEFLKGNSITIQNELNWLSSLIDNRLDYFFSTKEDKVFIKTDTPDLDSDNSNMSAFIKENLKDDFERVLIIGAIATIYFPELYDRFLIKNKVLDKPFTEFGGLKTSETNYFLPTLRTFAFILYGDSIEYKVKLKSYFNFDHIFKQKKIISLEDITQKNSFLDKTLHLGEEFILHITSGKQFQPSYSSKFPANRLETPFDWDDLVLEDSALDEINMIDAWLKNQKHFDNNKLMSKKINKGYKALFYGPPGTGKTLSASLIGKKNKLDVYRIDLSQVVSKYIGETEKNLGSIFDIAENKNWILFFDEAESLFSKRTSVSDSKDKFANQETAYLLQRVENYNGLILLATNLKPNIDLAFSRRIQSVVNFPIPSTKQRKILWENALSGLVELDNKIINDIAKNYEISGGSIKNVIQYAYLKSIHNNSKITKNLILMGIRRELNKDGKSFEK
;
A
#
# COMPACT_ATOMS: atom_id res chain seq x y z
N MET A 1 0.85 -8.65 24.15
CA MET A 1 1.10 -10.08 24.48
C MET A 1 1.20 -10.94 23.22
N LYS A 2 0.21 -11.03 22.31
CA LYS A 2 0.37 -11.83 21.07
C LYS A 2 1.56 -11.41 20.18
N ASN A 3 1.79 -10.10 19.99
CA ASN A 3 2.92 -9.63 19.16
C ASN A 3 4.31 -10.02 19.70
N SER A 4 4.48 -10.15 21.03
CA SER A 4 5.79 -10.51 21.61
C SER A 4 6.11 -11.99 21.44
N GLU A 5 5.11 -12.86 21.36
CA GLU A 5 5.31 -14.30 21.11
C GLU A 5 5.70 -14.57 19.65
N PHE A 6 5.06 -13.91 18.68
CA PHE A 6 5.43 -14.01 17.26
C PHE A 6 6.86 -13.52 17.02
N LEU A 7 7.21 -12.35 17.56
CA LEU A 7 8.57 -11.82 17.47
C LEU A 7 9.60 -12.78 18.05
N LYS A 8 9.31 -13.38 19.21
CA LYS A 8 10.21 -14.34 19.87
C LYS A 8 10.38 -15.61 19.04
N GLY A 9 9.30 -16.21 18.55
CA GLY A 9 9.36 -17.41 17.70
C GLY A 9 10.14 -17.17 16.40
N ASN A 10 9.82 -16.08 15.69
CA ASN A 10 10.55 -15.71 14.47
C ASN A 10 12.03 -15.45 14.73
N SER A 11 12.38 -14.77 15.83
CA SER A 11 13.78 -14.48 16.17
C SER A 11 14.62 -15.75 16.43
N ILE A 12 14.05 -16.75 17.10
CA ILE A 12 14.72 -18.04 17.35
C ILE A 12 14.95 -18.77 16.02
N THR A 13 13.95 -18.77 15.15
CA THR A 13 14.03 -19.39 13.83
C THR A 13 15.13 -18.75 13.01
N ILE A 14 15.11 -17.42 12.89
CA ILE A 14 16.13 -16.66 12.15
C ILE A 14 17.52 -16.92 12.72
N GLN A 15 17.68 -16.97 14.05
CA GLN A 15 18.98 -17.29 14.67
C GLN A 15 19.48 -18.68 14.28
N ASN A 16 18.62 -19.71 14.28
CA ASN A 16 19.00 -21.07 13.89
C ASN A 16 19.42 -21.13 12.41
N GLU A 17 18.70 -20.45 11.53
CA GLU A 17 19.04 -20.32 10.11
C GLU A 17 20.37 -19.59 9.89
N LEU A 18 20.64 -18.53 10.66
CA LEU A 18 21.90 -17.79 10.60
C LEU A 18 23.08 -18.63 11.08
N ASN A 19 22.89 -19.41 12.15
CA ASN A 19 23.92 -20.33 12.65
C ASN A 19 24.25 -21.40 11.59
N TRP A 20 23.22 -21.89 10.89
CA TRP A 20 23.40 -22.79 9.75
C TRP A 20 24.17 -22.13 8.61
N LEU A 21 23.79 -20.91 8.20
CA LEU A 21 24.52 -20.15 7.17
C LEU A 21 25.98 -19.89 7.57
N SER A 22 26.25 -19.52 8.83
CA SER A 22 27.60 -19.35 9.35
C SER A 22 28.43 -20.63 9.21
N SER A 23 27.88 -21.76 9.64
CA SER A 23 28.55 -23.07 9.55
C SER A 23 28.80 -23.46 8.09
N LEU A 24 27.88 -23.14 7.19
CA LEU A 24 28.03 -23.38 5.75
C LEU A 24 29.16 -22.54 5.14
N ILE A 25 29.29 -21.27 5.54
CA ILE A 25 30.37 -20.37 5.12
C ILE A 25 31.71 -20.91 5.62
N ASP A 26 31.80 -21.27 6.90
CA ASP A 26 33.04 -21.78 7.51
C ASP A 26 33.48 -23.08 6.81
N ASN A 27 32.58 -24.06 6.64
CA ASN A 27 32.85 -25.31 5.92
C ASN A 27 33.28 -25.07 4.46
N ARG A 28 32.70 -24.07 3.78
CA ARG A 28 33.08 -23.74 2.40
C ARG A 28 34.48 -23.14 2.33
N LEU A 29 34.81 -22.21 3.22
CA LEU A 29 36.14 -21.58 3.25
C LEU A 29 37.21 -22.61 3.62
N ASP A 30 36.95 -23.48 4.60
CA ASP A 30 37.84 -24.57 4.96
C ASP A 30 38.08 -25.52 3.78
N TYR A 31 37.02 -25.88 3.05
CA TYR A 31 37.14 -26.68 1.83
C TYR A 31 37.97 -25.97 0.74
N PHE A 32 37.75 -24.66 0.55
CA PHE A 32 38.46 -23.88 -0.47
C PHE A 32 39.97 -23.80 -0.16
N PHE A 33 40.34 -23.49 1.08
CA PHE A 33 41.74 -23.35 1.51
C PHE A 33 42.44 -24.69 1.82
N SER A 34 41.69 -25.80 1.95
CA SER A 34 42.26 -27.12 2.17
C SER A 34 43.13 -27.56 0.98
N THR A 35 44.35 -28.02 1.31
CA THR A 35 45.34 -28.59 0.38
C THR A 35 45.28 -30.12 0.30
N LYS A 36 44.32 -30.77 0.99
CA LYS A 36 44.15 -32.23 0.94
C LYS A 36 43.63 -32.66 -0.43
N GLU A 37 44.23 -33.70 -1.01
CA GLU A 37 43.83 -34.25 -2.33
C GLU A 37 42.40 -34.84 -2.29
N ASP A 38 42.05 -35.57 -1.24
CA ASP A 38 40.71 -36.19 -1.05
C ASP A 38 39.73 -35.28 -0.30
N LYS A 39 39.83 -33.96 -0.46
CA LYS A 39 38.90 -33.06 0.24
C LYS A 39 37.48 -33.27 -0.28
N VAL A 40 36.55 -33.47 0.65
CA VAL A 40 35.11 -33.53 0.37
C VAL A 40 34.45 -32.32 1.02
N PHE A 41 33.57 -31.66 0.27
CA PHE A 41 32.78 -30.58 0.83
C PHE A 41 31.75 -31.14 1.81
N ILE A 42 31.87 -30.76 3.07
CA ILE A 42 30.92 -31.16 4.11
C ILE A 42 29.75 -30.17 4.08
N LYS A 43 28.61 -30.60 3.54
CA LYS A 43 27.38 -29.83 3.60
C LYS A 43 26.79 -29.93 5.00
N THR A 44 26.47 -28.79 5.61
CA THR A 44 25.79 -28.73 6.89
C THR A 44 24.32 -29.13 6.73
N ASP A 45 23.83 -30.00 7.61
CA ASP A 45 22.41 -30.37 7.64
C ASP A 45 21.54 -29.13 7.80
N THR A 46 20.45 -29.09 7.04
CA THR A 46 19.51 -27.99 7.07
C THR A 46 18.73 -28.00 8.38
N PRO A 47 18.44 -26.84 8.99
CA PRO A 47 17.68 -26.81 10.23
C PRO A 47 16.30 -27.45 10.04
N ASP A 48 15.94 -28.36 10.94
CA ASP A 48 14.61 -28.94 10.98
C ASP A 48 13.61 -27.88 11.47
N LEU A 49 12.53 -27.72 10.70
CA LEU A 49 11.48 -26.75 10.96
C LEU A 49 10.17 -27.43 11.33
N ASP A 50 10.07 -28.76 11.39
CA ASP A 50 8.81 -29.49 11.52
C ASP A 50 7.97 -29.07 12.72
N SER A 51 8.61 -28.87 13.88
CA SER A 51 7.96 -28.38 15.11
C SER A 51 7.85 -26.85 15.21
N ASP A 52 8.36 -26.09 14.22
CA ASP A 52 8.37 -24.64 14.24
C ASP A 52 7.12 -24.04 13.57
N ASN A 53 6.40 -23.24 14.36
CA ASN A 53 5.17 -22.53 13.98
C ASN A 53 5.40 -21.05 13.66
N SER A 54 6.65 -20.62 13.49
CA SER A 54 7.02 -19.27 13.08
C SER A 54 6.56 -18.97 11.66
N ASN A 55 6.38 -17.68 11.34
CA ASN A 55 6.04 -17.28 9.97
C ASN A 55 7.18 -17.59 8.99
N MET A 56 8.42 -17.54 9.46
CA MET A 56 9.59 -17.92 8.67
C MET A 56 9.55 -19.42 8.32
N SER A 57 9.25 -20.29 9.29
CA SER A 57 9.09 -21.73 9.07
C SER A 57 7.94 -22.03 8.09
N ALA A 58 6.76 -21.46 8.34
CA ALA A 58 5.61 -21.62 7.44
C ALA A 58 5.96 -21.17 6.01
N PHE A 59 6.60 -20.02 5.88
CA PHE A 59 7.05 -19.51 4.59
C PHE A 59 8.03 -20.48 3.91
N ILE A 60 9.09 -20.93 4.60
CA ILE A 60 10.09 -21.84 4.05
C ILE A 60 9.43 -23.13 3.54
N LYS A 61 8.60 -23.77 4.38
CA LYS A 61 7.95 -25.05 4.07
C LYS A 61 6.96 -24.96 2.90
N GLU A 62 6.18 -23.89 2.83
CA GLU A 62 5.14 -23.75 1.81
C GLU A 62 5.69 -23.30 0.45
N ASN A 63 6.81 -22.57 0.44
CA ASN A 63 7.21 -21.76 -0.72
C ASN A 63 8.55 -22.14 -1.32
N LEU A 64 9.49 -22.66 -0.53
CA LEU A 64 10.83 -22.94 -1.00
C LEU A 64 10.98 -24.39 -1.44
N LYS A 65 11.71 -24.59 -2.54
CA LYS A 65 11.87 -25.91 -3.17
C LYS A 65 13.20 -26.56 -2.88
N ASP A 66 14.22 -25.77 -2.56
CA ASP A 66 15.56 -26.27 -2.28
C ASP A 66 16.34 -25.41 -1.29
N ASP A 67 17.45 -25.96 -0.80
CA ASP A 67 18.31 -25.31 0.19
C ASP A 67 18.96 -24.03 -0.33
N PHE A 68 19.08 -23.88 -1.65
CA PHE A 68 19.69 -22.69 -2.22
C PHE A 68 18.76 -21.49 -2.13
N GLU A 69 17.46 -21.68 -2.39
CA GLU A 69 16.46 -20.64 -2.13
C GLU A 69 16.47 -20.22 -0.66
N ARG A 70 16.63 -21.18 0.26
CA ARG A 70 16.77 -20.92 1.70
C ARG A 70 18.03 -20.11 2.01
N VAL A 71 19.18 -20.46 1.42
CA VAL A 71 20.45 -19.70 1.51
C VAL A 71 20.30 -18.28 0.98
N LEU A 72 19.63 -18.08 -0.16
CA LEU A 72 19.43 -16.74 -0.73
C LEU A 72 18.59 -15.85 0.19
N ILE A 73 17.55 -16.40 0.82
CA ILE A 73 16.71 -15.65 1.76
C ILE A 73 17.47 -15.35 3.05
N ILE A 74 17.98 -16.37 3.75
CA ILE A 74 18.70 -16.13 5.00
C ILE A 74 19.95 -15.29 4.78
N GLY A 75 20.57 -15.46 3.62
CA GLY A 75 21.69 -14.67 3.19
C GLY A 75 21.35 -13.19 3.06
N ALA A 76 20.23 -12.87 2.42
CA ALA A 76 19.74 -11.50 2.33
C ALA A 76 19.21 -10.95 3.68
N ILE A 77 18.75 -11.81 4.60
CA ILE A 77 18.42 -11.39 5.97
C ILE A 77 19.69 -11.01 6.72
N ALA A 78 20.76 -11.80 6.57
CA ALA A 78 22.04 -11.57 7.21
C ALA A 78 22.65 -10.22 6.78
N THR A 79 22.48 -9.77 5.54
CA THR A 79 23.00 -8.44 5.14
C THR A 79 22.34 -7.27 5.86
N ILE A 80 21.11 -7.45 6.38
CA ILE A 80 20.38 -6.42 7.11
C ILE A 80 20.70 -6.44 8.60
N TYR A 81 20.72 -7.64 9.20
CA TYR A 81 20.79 -7.79 10.66
C TYR A 81 22.15 -8.24 11.20
N PHE A 82 22.97 -8.91 10.39
CA PHE A 82 24.26 -9.52 10.77
C PHE A 82 25.30 -9.39 9.65
N PRO A 83 25.56 -8.17 9.13
CA PRO A 83 26.44 -7.97 7.97
C PRO A 83 27.87 -8.49 8.20
N GLU A 84 28.35 -8.47 9.45
CA GLU A 84 29.66 -8.99 9.87
C GLU A 84 29.85 -10.48 9.54
N LEU A 85 28.78 -11.23 9.32
CA LEU A 85 28.84 -12.64 8.93
C LEU A 85 29.71 -12.84 7.67
N TYR A 86 29.66 -11.88 6.74
CA TYR A 86 30.35 -11.94 5.45
C TYR A 86 31.77 -11.38 5.46
N ASP A 87 32.22 -10.75 6.54
CA ASP A 87 33.56 -10.17 6.61
C ASP A 87 34.67 -11.24 6.49
N ARG A 88 34.33 -12.51 6.70
CA ARG A 88 35.17 -13.68 6.38
C ARG A 88 35.63 -13.70 4.92
N PHE A 89 34.89 -13.08 3.98
CA PHE A 89 35.27 -12.99 2.57
C PHE A 89 36.23 -11.84 2.26
N LEU A 90 36.58 -11.00 3.25
CA LEU A 90 37.61 -9.96 3.11
C LEU A 90 39.05 -10.53 3.12
N ILE A 91 39.21 -11.84 3.33
CA ILE A 91 40.50 -12.51 3.27
C ILE A 91 41.14 -12.27 1.89
N LYS A 92 42.39 -11.78 1.92
CA LYS A 92 43.19 -11.56 0.71
C LYS A 92 44.11 -12.73 0.42
N ASN A 93 44.37 -12.94 -0.86
CA ASN A 93 45.45 -13.78 -1.31
C ASN A 93 46.79 -13.10 -0.93
N LYS A 94 47.57 -13.74 -0.05
CA LYS A 94 48.85 -13.20 0.46
C LYS A 94 49.88 -12.94 -0.63
N VAL A 95 49.83 -13.67 -1.75
CA VAL A 95 50.78 -13.53 -2.86
C VAL A 95 50.40 -12.36 -3.76
N LEU A 96 49.11 -12.20 -4.04
CA LEU A 96 48.61 -11.20 -5.00
C LEU A 96 48.21 -9.87 -4.33
N ASP A 97 48.14 -9.82 -3.00
CA ASP A 97 47.53 -8.75 -2.19
C ASP A 97 46.15 -8.30 -2.71
N LYS A 98 45.39 -9.26 -3.24
CA LYS A 98 44.06 -9.06 -3.82
C LYS A 98 43.03 -9.98 -3.18
N PRO A 99 41.76 -9.54 -3.06
CA PRO A 99 40.66 -10.43 -2.72
C PRO A 99 40.53 -11.57 -3.74
N PHE A 100 39.97 -12.70 -3.30
CA PHE A 100 39.63 -13.81 -4.19
C PHE A 100 38.43 -13.43 -5.07
N THR A 101 38.56 -13.60 -6.38
CA THR A 101 37.49 -13.22 -7.34
C THR A 101 36.29 -14.15 -7.20
N GLU A 102 36.55 -15.39 -6.80
CA GLU A 102 35.59 -16.47 -6.57
C GLU A 102 34.56 -16.08 -5.51
N PHE A 103 34.96 -15.31 -4.49
CA PHE A 103 34.09 -14.89 -3.39
C PHE A 103 33.10 -13.81 -3.82
N GLY A 104 33.42 -13.04 -4.86
CA GLY A 104 32.62 -11.89 -5.28
C GLY A 104 32.49 -10.84 -4.19
N GLY A 105 31.30 -10.26 -4.08
CA GLY A 105 31.01 -9.21 -3.11
C GLY A 105 31.58 -7.84 -3.45
N LEU A 106 31.09 -6.84 -2.74
CA LEU A 106 31.46 -5.44 -2.89
C LEU A 106 31.92 -4.90 -1.54
N LYS A 107 32.93 -4.03 -1.59
CA LYS A 107 33.30 -3.15 -0.49
C LYS A 107 33.13 -1.73 -0.99
N THR A 108 32.08 -1.05 -0.56
CA THR A 108 31.89 0.37 -0.90
C THR A 108 32.64 1.24 0.11
N SER A 109 32.89 2.50 -0.25
CA SER A 109 33.43 3.49 0.71
C SER A 109 32.42 3.89 1.78
N GLU A 110 31.13 3.57 1.57
CA GLU A 110 30.02 3.96 2.43
C GLU A 110 29.71 2.90 3.51
N THR A 111 30.04 1.63 3.27
CA THR A 111 29.80 0.55 4.23
C THR A 111 31.13 -0.06 4.72
N ASN A 112 31.30 -0.16 6.04
CA ASN A 112 32.50 -0.76 6.64
C ASN A 112 32.54 -2.31 6.56
N TYR A 113 31.47 -2.94 6.08
CA TYR A 113 31.32 -4.40 6.00
C TYR A 113 31.31 -4.89 4.55
N PHE A 114 31.53 -6.20 4.35
CA PHE A 114 31.44 -6.86 3.06
C PHE A 114 29.98 -7.03 2.62
N LEU A 115 29.63 -6.57 1.41
CA LEU A 115 28.31 -6.75 0.83
C LEU A 115 28.32 -7.92 -0.17
N PRO A 116 27.69 -9.07 0.12
CA PRO A 116 27.72 -10.24 -0.76
C PRO A 116 26.97 -10.03 -2.07
N THR A 117 27.49 -10.59 -3.15
CA THR A 117 26.80 -10.65 -4.46
C THR A 117 26.24 -12.05 -4.72
N LEU A 118 25.50 -12.22 -5.81
CA LEU A 118 25.05 -13.54 -6.27
C LEU A 118 26.21 -14.54 -6.44
N ARG A 119 27.39 -14.05 -6.81
CA ARG A 119 28.62 -14.85 -6.85
C ARG A 119 28.99 -15.39 -5.47
N THR A 120 28.90 -14.57 -4.42
CA THR A 120 29.15 -14.99 -3.04
C THR A 120 28.21 -16.11 -2.62
N PHE A 121 26.90 -15.97 -2.89
CA PHE A 121 25.93 -17.01 -2.56
C PHE A 121 26.15 -18.30 -3.35
N ALA A 122 26.47 -18.19 -4.63
CA ALA A 122 26.83 -19.35 -5.45
C ALA A 122 28.09 -20.05 -4.91
N PHE A 123 29.11 -19.28 -4.52
CA PHE A 123 30.34 -19.80 -3.95
C PHE A 123 30.08 -20.56 -2.64
N ILE A 124 29.28 -20.00 -1.73
CA ILE A 124 28.94 -20.63 -0.44
C ILE A 124 28.40 -22.06 -0.65
N LEU A 125 27.40 -22.25 -1.50
CA LEU A 125 26.76 -23.56 -1.64
C LEU A 125 27.42 -24.47 -2.69
N TYR A 126 27.96 -23.90 -3.77
CA TYR A 126 28.38 -24.67 -4.95
C TYR A 126 29.85 -24.48 -5.35
N GLY A 127 30.59 -23.60 -4.68
CA GLY A 127 31.98 -23.29 -5.00
C GLY A 127 32.15 -22.86 -6.45
N ASP A 128 33.02 -23.55 -7.18
CA ASP A 128 33.36 -23.19 -8.56
C ASP A 128 32.46 -23.79 -9.64
N SER A 129 31.46 -24.59 -9.26
CA SER A 129 30.59 -25.28 -10.22
C SER A 129 29.90 -24.32 -11.20
N ILE A 130 30.17 -24.54 -12.50
CA ILE A 130 29.61 -23.75 -13.61
C ILE A 130 28.12 -24.04 -13.77
N GLU A 131 27.71 -25.30 -13.65
CA GLU A 131 26.32 -25.73 -13.78
C GLU A 131 25.40 -24.93 -12.84
N TYR A 132 25.78 -24.80 -11.57
CA TYR A 132 24.99 -24.06 -10.60
C TYR A 132 25.02 -22.54 -10.81
N LYS A 133 26.13 -21.98 -11.32
CA LYS A 133 26.17 -20.56 -11.74
C LYS A 133 25.18 -20.28 -12.88
N VAL A 134 24.94 -21.25 -13.77
CA VAL A 134 23.90 -21.16 -14.81
C VAL A 134 22.50 -21.31 -14.22
N LYS A 135 22.29 -22.30 -13.33
CA LYS A 135 21.02 -22.51 -12.62
C LYS A 135 20.59 -21.28 -11.83
N LEU A 136 21.53 -20.49 -11.31
CA LEU A 136 21.24 -19.29 -10.53
C LEU A 136 20.25 -18.32 -11.22
N LYS A 137 20.30 -18.22 -12.55
CA LYS A 137 19.37 -17.38 -13.31
C LYS A 137 17.90 -17.79 -13.14
N SER A 138 17.61 -19.08 -13.00
CA SER A 138 16.23 -19.57 -12.93
C SER A 138 15.49 -19.07 -11.68
N TYR A 139 16.19 -18.87 -10.56
CA TYR A 139 15.61 -18.35 -9.32
C TYR A 139 15.18 -16.87 -9.42
N PHE A 140 15.57 -16.18 -10.50
CA PHE A 140 15.23 -14.78 -10.74
C PHE A 140 14.44 -14.58 -12.04
N ASN A 141 13.86 -15.65 -12.59
CA ASN A 141 12.88 -15.56 -13.68
C ASN A 141 11.55 -14.97 -13.17
N PHE A 142 10.73 -14.43 -14.09
CA PHE A 142 9.48 -13.74 -13.76
C PHE A 142 8.44 -14.61 -13.06
N ASP A 143 8.47 -15.91 -13.33
CA ASP A 143 7.61 -16.95 -12.73
C ASP A 143 8.12 -17.47 -11.38
N HIS A 144 9.32 -17.07 -10.96
CA HIS A 144 9.86 -17.49 -9.67
C HIS A 144 9.20 -16.74 -8.50
N ILE A 145 9.05 -17.43 -7.36
CA ILE A 145 8.36 -16.90 -6.19
C ILE A 145 8.99 -15.61 -5.66
N PHE A 146 10.33 -15.48 -5.77
CA PHE A 146 11.05 -14.27 -5.38
C PHE A 146 10.54 -13.02 -6.08
N LYS A 147 10.22 -13.11 -7.38
CA LYS A 147 9.63 -12.01 -8.14
C LYS A 147 8.13 -11.90 -7.92
N GLN A 148 7.39 -13.01 -8.00
CA GLN A 148 5.92 -13.01 -7.88
C GLN A 148 5.44 -12.43 -6.55
N LYS A 149 6.12 -12.79 -5.45
CA LYS A 149 5.80 -12.32 -4.10
C LYS A 149 6.70 -11.16 -3.63
N LYS A 150 7.49 -10.58 -4.54
CA LYS A 150 8.43 -9.46 -4.25
C LYS A 150 9.31 -9.71 -3.01
N ILE A 151 9.81 -10.93 -2.85
CA ILE A 151 10.63 -11.35 -1.70
C ILE A 151 12.06 -10.87 -1.86
N ILE A 152 12.67 -11.13 -3.03
CA ILE A 152 14.05 -10.76 -3.34
C ILE A 152 14.08 -10.03 -4.68
N SER A 153 14.70 -8.87 -4.72
CA SER A 153 15.08 -8.17 -5.94
C SER A 153 16.61 -8.11 -6.08
N LEU A 154 17.07 -7.90 -7.31
CA LEU A 154 18.50 -7.77 -7.62
C LEU A 154 18.84 -6.30 -7.87
N GLU A 155 19.87 -5.82 -7.17
CA GLU A 155 20.39 -4.46 -7.32
C GLU A 155 21.78 -4.48 -7.96
N ASP A 156 21.99 -3.66 -9.00
CA ASP A 156 23.28 -3.49 -9.65
C ASP A 156 23.94 -2.19 -9.18
N ILE A 157 24.72 -2.31 -8.12
CA ILE A 157 25.47 -1.19 -7.52
C ILE A 157 26.68 -0.83 -8.39
N THR A 158 27.23 -1.79 -9.13
CA THR A 158 28.49 -1.60 -9.87
C THR A 158 28.32 -0.98 -11.25
N GLN A 159 27.08 -0.94 -11.78
CA GLN A 159 26.76 -0.57 -13.15
C GLN A 159 27.50 -1.39 -14.23
N LYS A 160 28.11 -2.51 -13.84
CA LYS A 160 28.89 -3.39 -14.74
C LYS A 160 28.00 -4.36 -15.53
N ASN A 161 26.68 -4.36 -15.28
CA ASN A 161 25.68 -5.20 -15.95
C ASN A 161 25.96 -6.72 -15.86
N SER A 162 26.82 -7.16 -14.94
CA SER A 162 27.13 -8.57 -14.71
C SER A 162 26.12 -9.17 -13.76
N PHE A 163 25.42 -10.23 -14.19
CA PHE A 163 24.38 -10.88 -13.39
C PHE A 163 24.89 -11.37 -12.04
N LEU A 164 26.08 -11.98 -12.00
CA LEU A 164 26.65 -12.56 -10.77
C LEU A 164 27.17 -11.50 -9.79
N ASP A 165 27.37 -10.26 -10.23
CA ASP A 165 27.90 -9.18 -9.40
C ASP A 165 26.77 -8.28 -8.85
N LYS A 166 25.50 -8.67 -9.06
CA LYS A 166 24.34 -8.06 -8.43
C LYS A 166 24.20 -8.50 -6.98
N THR A 167 23.65 -7.62 -6.15
CA THR A 167 23.37 -7.86 -4.73
C THR A 167 21.91 -8.19 -4.50
N LEU A 168 21.61 -8.85 -3.38
CA LEU A 168 20.25 -9.20 -2.99
C LEU A 168 19.63 -8.09 -2.15
N HIS A 169 18.41 -7.71 -2.47
CA HIS A 169 17.60 -6.81 -1.67
C HIS A 169 16.29 -7.49 -1.26
N LEU A 170 15.98 -7.51 0.03
CA LEU A 170 14.73 -8.07 0.54
C LEU A 170 13.58 -7.07 0.44
N GLY A 171 12.42 -7.54 0.01
CA GLY A 171 11.21 -6.73 -0.02
C GLY A 171 10.76 -6.34 1.39
N GLU A 172 10.41 -5.07 1.58
CA GLU A 172 9.96 -4.51 2.87
C GLU A 172 8.75 -5.27 3.44
N GLU A 173 7.82 -5.68 2.59
CA GLU A 173 6.66 -6.48 2.97
C GLU A 173 7.08 -7.84 3.56
N PHE A 174 8.03 -8.51 2.92
CA PHE A 174 8.53 -9.79 3.38
C PHE A 174 9.26 -9.64 4.71
N ILE A 175 10.10 -8.61 4.87
CA ILE A 175 10.78 -8.29 6.14
C ILE A 175 9.74 -8.08 7.26
N LEU A 176 8.69 -7.29 7.02
CA LEU A 176 7.66 -7.06 8.03
C LEU A 176 6.91 -8.35 8.40
N HIS A 177 6.63 -9.20 7.42
CA HIS A 177 5.92 -10.46 7.61
C HIS A 177 6.74 -11.44 8.47
N ILE A 178 8.03 -11.63 8.15
CA ILE A 178 8.90 -12.57 8.87
C ILE A 178 9.37 -12.03 10.22
N THR A 179 9.35 -10.71 10.44
CA THR A 179 9.74 -10.12 11.73
C THR A 179 8.55 -10.00 12.66
N SER A 180 7.54 -9.24 12.25
CA SER A 180 6.42 -8.81 13.11
C SER A 180 5.14 -9.63 12.95
N GLY A 181 5.05 -10.43 11.89
CA GLY A 181 3.84 -11.17 11.51
C GLY A 181 2.65 -10.30 11.13
N LYS A 182 2.84 -8.99 10.99
CA LYS A 182 1.80 -8.07 10.52
C LYS A 182 1.66 -8.15 9.01
N GLN A 183 0.44 -7.94 8.54
CA GLN A 183 0.22 -7.63 7.13
C GLN A 183 0.87 -6.28 6.81
N PHE A 184 1.54 -6.20 5.65
CA PHE A 184 2.11 -4.96 5.16
C PHE A 184 1.01 -3.92 4.91
N GLN A 185 1.06 -2.86 5.71
CA GLN A 185 0.16 -1.71 5.66
C GLN A 185 1.02 -0.47 5.45
N PRO A 186 1.33 -0.11 4.19
CA PRO A 186 2.18 1.04 3.91
C PRO A 186 1.51 2.32 4.41
N SER A 187 2.30 3.16 5.06
CA SER A 187 1.95 4.55 5.36
C SER A 187 2.39 5.46 4.22
N TYR A 188 1.83 6.67 4.17
CA TYR A 188 2.23 7.66 3.18
C TYR A 188 3.74 7.93 3.22
N SER A 189 4.36 7.89 2.05
CA SER A 189 5.77 8.23 1.84
C SER A 189 5.95 8.82 0.44
N SER A 190 7.13 9.36 0.14
CA SER A 190 7.46 9.83 -1.21
C SER A 190 7.32 8.73 -2.27
N LYS A 191 7.58 7.47 -1.90
CA LYS A 191 7.46 6.29 -2.78
C LYS A 191 6.06 5.68 -2.81
N PHE A 192 5.19 6.06 -1.87
CA PHE A 192 3.82 5.57 -1.74
C PHE A 192 2.88 6.72 -1.33
N PRO A 193 2.41 7.53 -2.28
CA PRO A 193 1.61 8.73 -2.01
C PRO A 193 0.13 8.39 -1.73
N ALA A 194 -0.13 7.43 -0.84
CA ALA A 194 -1.48 7.04 -0.45
C ALA A 194 -1.60 6.92 1.08
N ASN A 195 -2.75 7.34 1.61
CA ASN A 195 -3.08 7.29 3.03
C ASN A 195 -4.21 6.31 3.27
N ARG A 196 -4.08 5.44 4.28
CA ARG A 196 -5.20 4.58 4.68
C ARG A 196 -6.32 5.43 5.29
N LEU A 197 -7.54 5.20 4.82
CA LEU A 197 -8.73 5.83 5.38
C LEU A 197 -9.26 5.00 6.54
N GLU A 198 -9.48 5.67 7.66
CA GLU A 198 -10.15 5.12 8.83
C GLU A 198 -11.26 6.08 9.25
N THR A 199 -12.32 5.54 9.83
CA THR A 199 -13.43 6.33 10.35
C THR A 199 -13.95 5.73 11.66
N PRO A 200 -14.21 6.56 12.69
CA PRO A 200 -14.85 6.09 13.90
C PRO A 200 -16.35 5.83 13.70
N PHE A 201 -16.96 6.43 12.67
CA PHE A 201 -18.39 6.31 12.38
C PHE A 201 -18.78 4.91 11.89
N ASP A 202 -20.05 4.58 12.06
CA ASP A 202 -20.69 3.37 11.57
C ASP A 202 -21.65 3.67 10.40
N TRP A 203 -22.18 2.61 9.79
CA TRP A 203 -23.06 2.74 8.61
C TRP A 203 -24.32 3.56 8.92
N ASP A 204 -24.85 3.43 10.13
CA ASP A 204 -26.07 4.10 10.57
C ASP A 204 -25.88 5.62 10.78
N ASP A 205 -24.63 6.08 10.89
CA ASP A 205 -24.30 7.51 10.96
C ASP A 205 -24.34 8.19 9.58
N LEU A 206 -24.32 7.39 8.50
CA LEU A 206 -24.29 7.89 7.13
C LEU A 206 -25.70 8.18 6.62
N VAL A 207 -26.01 9.46 6.47
CA VAL A 207 -27.30 9.91 5.95
C VAL A 207 -27.18 10.25 4.46
N LEU A 208 -27.85 9.47 3.61
CA LEU A 208 -27.86 9.64 2.15
C LEU A 208 -29.29 9.62 1.59
N GLU A 209 -29.45 9.99 0.32
CA GLU A 209 -30.70 9.78 -0.43
C GLU A 209 -30.80 8.33 -0.90
N ASP A 210 -32.03 7.84 -1.10
CA ASP A 210 -32.31 6.46 -1.52
C ASP A 210 -31.57 6.10 -2.82
N SER A 211 -31.53 7.04 -3.79
CA SER A 211 -30.81 6.85 -5.05
C SER A 211 -29.30 6.62 -4.88
N ALA A 212 -28.67 7.34 -3.94
CA ALA A 212 -27.26 7.16 -3.62
C ALA A 212 -27.02 5.85 -2.86
N LEU A 213 -27.94 5.49 -1.96
CA LEU A 213 -27.90 4.22 -1.22
C LEU A 213 -28.01 3.02 -2.17
N ASP A 214 -28.90 3.07 -3.16
CA ASP A 214 -29.08 2.00 -4.14
C ASP A 214 -27.81 1.73 -4.94
N GLU A 215 -27.15 2.78 -5.44
CA GLU A 215 -25.87 2.66 -6.14
C GLU A 215 -24.76 2.11 -5.22
N ILE A 216 -24.70 2.57 -3.97
CA ILE A 216 -23.73 2.04 -3.00
C ILE A 216 -24.02 0.57 -2.67
N ASN A 217 -25.29 0.17 -2.61
CA ASN A 217 -25.68 -1.22 -2.42
C ASN A 217 -25.27 -2.09 -3.62
N MET A 218 -25.25 -1.55 -4.84
CA MET A 218 -24.71 -2.25 -6.01
C MET A 218 -23.20 -2.49 -5.90
N ILE A 219 -22.45 -1.50 -5.38
CA ILE A 219 -21.01 -1.65 -5.09
C ILE A 219 -20.80 -2.76 -4.04
N ASP A 220 -21.58 -2.75 -2.95
CA ASP A 220 -21.51 -3.76 -1.88
C ASP A 220 -21.88 -5.16 -2.38
N ALA A 221 -22.90 -5.26 -3.24
CA ALA A 221 -23.30 -6.51 -3.87
C ALA A 221 -22.19 -7.07 -4.76
N TRP A 222 -21.51 -6.22 -5.53
CA TRP A 222 -20.37 -6.64 -6.34
C TRP A 222 -19.22 -7.16 -5.47
N LEU A 223 -18.84 -6.44 -4.41
CA LEU A 223 -17.76 -6.83 -3.50
C LEU A 223 -18.02 -8.21 -2.86
N LYS A 224 -19.25 -8.45 -2.39
CA LYS A 224 -19.62 -9.72 -1.73
C LYS A 224 -19.63 -10.92 -2.68
N ASN A 225 -19.89 -10.69 -3.96
CA ASN A 225 -20.10 -11.75 -4.95
C ASN A 225 -18.90 -11.98 -5.88
N GLN A 226 -17.76 -11.33 -5.64
CA GLN A 226 -16.58 -11.42 -6.52
C GLN A 226 -16.17 -12.89 -6.80
N LYS A 227 -16.07 -13.73 -5.75
CA LYS A 227 -15.73 -15.16 -5.88
C LYS A 227 -16.76 -15.97 -6.67
N HIS A 228 -18.04 -15.59 -6.60
CA HIS A 228 -19.11 -16.27 -7.32
C HIS A 228 -19.01 -16.01 -8.83
N PHE A 229 -18.64 -14.80 -9.23
CA PHE A 229 -18.44 -14.45 -10.64
C PHE A 229 -17.27 -15.21 -11.27
N ASP A 230 -16.17 -15.39 -10.54
CA ASP A 230 -14.99 -16.12 -11.01
C ASP A 230 -15.30 -17.61 -11.26
N ASN A 231 -16.08 -18.23 -10.36
CA ASN A 231 -16.44 -19.64 -10.45
C ASN A 231 -17.47 -19.95 -11.56
N ASN A 232 -18.23 -18.95 -12.00
CA ASN A 232 -19.23 -19.12 -13.04
C ASN A 232 -18.62 -18.90 -14.44
N LYS A 233 -18.38 -20.00 -15.18
CA LYS A 233 -17.78 -20.00 -16.53
C LYS A 233 -18.44 -19.08 -17.56
N LEU A 234 -19.74 -18.78 -17.40
CA LEU A 234 -20.47 -17.88 -18.31
C LEU A 234 -20.30 -16.42 -17.92
N MET A 235 -20.26 -16.12 -16.63
CA MET A 235 -20.17 -14.75 -16.11
C MET A 235 -18.73 -14.25 -16.03
N SER A 236 -17.76 -15.14 -15.79
CA SER A 236 -16.33 -14.79 -15.74
C SER A 236 -15.78 -14.20 -17.05
N LYS A 237 -16.45 -14.45 -18.17
CA LYS A 237 -16.13 -13.85 -19.49
C LYS A 237 -16.88 -12.55 -19.78
N LYS A 238 -17.94 -12.24 -19.01
CA LYS A 238 -18.87 -11.13 -19.28
C LYS A 238 -18.79 -10.00 -18.25
N ILE A 239 -18.31 -10.29 -17.05
CA ILE A 239 -18.15 -9.33 -15.97
C ILE A 239 -16.71 -8.83 -15.94
N ASN A 240 -16.54 -7.50 -15.83
CA ASN A 240 -15.23 -6.90 -15.59
C ASN A 240 -14.73 -7.32 -14.19
N LYS A 241 -13.48 -7.79 -14.13
CA LYS A 241 -12.86 -8.25 -12.89
C LYS A 241 -12.73 -7.16 -11.83
N GLY A 242 -12.63 -5.88 -12.24
CA GLY A 242 -12.61 -4.73 -11.34
C GLY A 242 -13.82 -3.83 -11.53
N TYR A 243 -14.22 -3.15 -10.46
CA TYR A 243 -15.37 -2.26 -10.39
C TYR A 243 -14.93 -0.83 -10.17
N LYS A 244 -15.55 0.10 -10.89
CA LYS A 244 -15.23 1.53 -10.88
C LYS A 244 -16.50 2.29 -10.59
N ALA A 245 -16.48 3.05 -9.50
CA ALA A 245 -17.56 3.94 -9.13
C ALA A 245 -17.10 5.39 -9.06
N LEU A 246 -17.97 6.31 -9.45
CA LEU A 246 -17.72 7.74 -9.40
C LEU A 246 -18.64 8.40 -8.39
N PHE A 247 -18.06 9.07 -7.40
CA PHE A 247 -18.72 9.86 -6.39
C PHE A 247 -18.59 11.33 -6.76
N TYR A 248 -19.71 12.01 -7.01
CA TYR A 248 -19.69 13.43 -7.35
C TYR A 248 -20.67 14.21 -6.50
N GLY A 249 -20.38 15.48 -6.27
CA GLY A 249 -21.24 16.39 -5.52
C GLY A 249 -20.42 17.40 -4.71
N PRO A 250 -21.06 18.37 -4.05
CA PRO A 250 -20.36 19.42 -3.31
C PRO A 250 -19.39 18.88 -2.23
N PRO A 251 -18.41 19.69 -1.79
CA PRO A 251 -17.56 19.30 -0.67
C PRO A 251 -18.39 19.09 0.61
N GLY A 252 -17.95 18.17 1.48
CA GLY A 252 -18.59 17.94 2.77
C GLY A 252 -19.89 17.12 2.76
N THR A 253 -20.29 16.54 1.61
CA THR A 253 -21.53 15.73 1.48
C THR A 253 -21.35 14.24 1.76
N GLY A 254 -20.16 13.79 2.20
CA GLY A 254 -19.95 12.42 2.69
C GLY A 254 -19.27 11.45 1.72
N LYS A 255 -18.70 11.91 0.60
CA LYS A 255 -17.97 11.07 -0.38
C LYS A 255 -16.86 10.21 0.27
N THR A 256 -15.92 10.85 0.96
CA THR A 256 -14.79 10.18 1.64
C THR A 256 -15.26 9.30 2.81
N LEU A 257 -16.29 9.74 3.53
CA LEU A 257 -16.89 8.94 4.62
C LEU A 257 -17.52 7.66 4.07
N SER A 258 -18.27 7.75 2.98
CA SER A 258 -18.90 6.61 2.32
C SER A 258 -17.85 5.59 1.84
N ALA A 259 -16.76 6.05 1.23
CA ALA A 259 -15.64 5.18 0.83
C ALA A 259 -15.04 4.43 2.03
N SER A 260 -14.81 5.14 3.15
CA SER A 260 -14.27 4.56 4.39
C SER A 260 -15.23 3.52 4.98
N LEU A 261 -16.54 3.80 4.96
CA LEU A 261 -17.57 2.90 5.47
C LEU A 261 -17.79 1.66 4.60
N ILE A 262 -17.69 1.78 3.27
CA ILE A 262 -17.73 0.63 2.35
C ILE A 262 -16.58 -0.34 2.68
N GLY A 263 -15.37 0.19 2.91
CA GLY A 263 -14.22 -0.59 3.36
C GLY A 263 -14.43 -1.23 4.73
N LYS A 264 -14.87 -0.45 5.72
CA LYS A 264 -15.15 -0.94 7.08
C LYS A 264 -16.18 -2.08 7.06
N LYS A 265 -17.28 -1.94 6.32
CA LYS A 265 -18.35 -2.92 6.16
C LYS A 265 -17.85 -4.23 5.55
N ASN A 266 -16.95 -4.15 4.57
CA ASN A 266 -16.41 -5.31 3.85
C ASN A 266 -15.08 -5.82 4.42
N LYS A 267 -14.57 -5.22 5.51
CA LYS A 267 -13.25 -5.53 6.10
C LYS A 267 -12.10 -5.42 5.10
N LEU A 268 -12.18 -4.41 4.23
CA LEU A 268 -11.16 -4.11 3.22
C LEU A 268 -10.45 -2.81 3.57
N ASP A 269 -9.14 -2.78 3.36
CA ASP A 269 -8.37 -1.54 3.49
C ASP A 269 -8.70 -0.58 2.34
N VAL A 270 -8.89 0.69 2.70
CA VAL A 270 -9.16 1.78 1.76
C VAL A 270 -7.96 2.71 1.74
N TYR A 271 -7.37 2.91 0.58
CA TYR A 271 -6.25 3.82 0.38
C TYR A 271 -6.71 5.05 -0.39
N ARG A 272 -6.59 6.23 0.22
CA ARG A 272 -6.83 7.54 -0.40
C ARG A 272 -5.59 8.00 -1.14
N ILE A 273 -5.75 8.24 -2.44
CA ILE A 273 -4.78 8.85 -3.33
C ILE A 273 -5.29 10.25 -3.65
N ASP A 274 -4.50 11.27 -3.31
CA ASP A 274 -4.81 12.65 -3.65
C ASP A 274 -4.14 13.00 -4.99
N LEU A 275 -4.94 13.10 -6.05
CA LEU A 275 -4.42 13.28 -7.41
C LEU A 275 -3.81 14.65 -7.64
N SER A 276 -4.26 15.69 -6.92
CA SER A 276 -3.67 17.03 -7.06
C SER A 276 -2.24 17.07 -6.54
N GLN A 277 -1.92 16.31 -5.48
CA GLN A 277 -0.57 16.19 -4.94
C GLN A 277 0.37 15.36 -5.81
N VAL A 278 -0.20 14.39 -6.52
CA VAL A 278 0.54 13.45 -7.37
C VAL A 278 0.93 14.12 -8.68
N VAL A 279 0.00 14.79 -9.36
CA VAL A 279 0.24 15.43 -10.67
C VAL A 279 1.11 16.69 -10.56
N SER A 280 1.09 17.38 -9.41
CA SER A 280 1.75 18.69 -9.27
C SER A 280 3.25 18.66 -8.96
N LYS A 281 3.80 17.53 -8.47
CA LYS A 281 5.11 17.56 -7.84
C LYS A 281 6.29 17.11 -8.71
N TYR A 282 6.15 16.15 -9.64
CA TYR A 282 7.30 15.65 -10.39
C TYR A 282 6.93 15.04 -11.76
N ILE A 283 7.30 15.68 -12.86
CA ILE A 283 7.17 15.11 -14.21
C ILE A 283 8.05 13.85 -14.27
N GLY A 284 7.45 12.66 -14.43
CA GLY A 284 8.16 11.37 -14.57
C GLY A 284 8.36 10.51 -13.31
N GLU A 285 8.61 11.07 -12.11
CA GLU A 285 8.63 10.26 -10.87
C GLU A 285 7.22 9.83 -10.44
N THR A 286 6.23 10.61 -10.86
CA THR A 286 4.81 10.42 -10.60
C THR A 286 4.28 9.11 -11.17
N GLU A 287 4.69 8.72 -12.38
CA GLU A 287 4.29 7.44 -13.00
C GLU A 287 4.82 6.24 -12.22
N LYS A 288 6.08 6.30 -11.76
CA LYS A 288 6.70 5.21 -11.00
C LYS A 288 6.03 5.04 -9.62
N ASN A 289 5.74 6.15 -8.94
CA ASN A 289 5.10 6.14 -7.62
C ASN A 289 3.60 5.78 -7.69
N LEU A 290 2.90 6.15 -8.77
CA LEU A 290 1.52 5.69 -9.00
C LEU A 290 1.48 4.23 -9.40
N GLY A 291 2.38 3.82 -10.30
CA GLY A 291 2.53 2.43 -10.72
C GLY A 291 2.76 1.52 -9.53
N SER A 292 3.63 1.93 -8.59
CA SER A 292 3.89 1.16 -7.37
C SER A 292 2.63 0.97 -6.50
N ILE A 293 1.74 1.97 -6.39
CA ILE A 293 0.47 1.83 -5.67
C ILE A 293 -0.37 0.71 -6.27
N PHE A 294 -0.58 0.72 -7.59
CA PHE A 294 -1.35 -0.33 -8.27
C PHE A 294 -0.66 -1.70 -8.15
N ASP A 295 0.67 -1.74 -8.31
CA ASP A 295 1.45 -2.99 -8.23
C ASP A 295 1.41 -3.60 -6.82
N ILE A 296 1.30 -2.79 -5.77
CA ILE A 296 1.14 -3.27 -4.39
C ILE A 296 -0.33 -3.68 -4.16
N ALA A 297 -1.28 -2.89 -4.64
CA ALA A 297 -2.70 -3.13 -4.46
C ALA A 297 -3.21 -4.39 -5.18
N GLU A 298 -2.60 -4.78 -6.30
CA GLU A 298 -3.01 -5.91 -7.15
C GLU A 298 -3.14 -7.24 -6.37
N ASN A 299 -2.31 -7.44 -5.35
CA ASN A 299 -2.32 -8.66 -4.52
C ASN A 299 -3.04 -8.50 -3.17
N LYS A 300 -3.63 -7.33 -2.90
CA LYS A 300 -4.09 -6.95 -1.55
C LYS A 300 -5.59 -6.71 -1.43
N ASN A 301 -6.35 -6.86 -2.52
CA ASN A 301 -7.80 -6.60 -2.57
C ASN A 301 -8.18 -5.23 -1.94
N TRP A 302 -7.35 -4.22 -2.14
CA TRP A 302 -7.59 -2.88 -1.59
C TRP A 302 -8.67 -2.13 -2.36
N ILE A 303 -9.37 -1.24 -1.65
CA ILE A 303 -10.20 -0.22 -2.27
C ILE A 303 -9.32 1.00 -2.52
N LEU A 304 -9.17 1.40 -3.79
CA LEU A 304 -8.42 2.60 -4.14
C LEU A 304 -9.40 3.77 -4.27
N PHE A 305 -9.29 4.73 -3.36
CA PHE A 305 -10.10 5.95 -3.34
C PHE A 305 -9.28 7.12 -3.90
N PHE A 306 -9.60 7.56 -5.11
CA PHE A 306 -8.98 8.72 -5.73
C PHE A 306 -9.79 9.97 -5.39
N ASP A 307 -9.24 10.84 -4.57
CA ASP A 307 -9.85 12.11 -4.24
C ASP A 307 -9.41 13.20 -5.24
N GLU A 308 -10.23 14.24 -5.38
CA GLU A 308 -9.97 15.34 -6.34
C GLU A 308 -9.70 14.85 -7.77
N ALA A 309 -10.46 13.84 -8.23
CA ALA A 309 -10.30 13.20 -9.53
C ALA A 309 -10.68 14.08 -10.73
N GLU A 310 -11.00 15.36 -10.52
CA GLU A 310 -11.26 16.34 -11.59
C GLU A 310 -10.09 16.51 -12.55
N SER A 311 -8.86 16.36 -12.07
CA SER A 311 -7.65 16.37 -12.91
C SER A 311 -7.70 15.29 -14.00
N LEU A 312 -8.28 14.12 -13.70
CA LEU A 312 -8.41 13.00 -14.65
C LEU A 312 -9.45 13.23 -15.74
N PHE A 313 -10.44 14.07 -15.44
CA PHE A 313 -11.58 14.34 -16.30
C PHE A 313 -11.48 15.68 -17.03
N SER A 314 -10.41 16.44 -16.77
CA SER A 314 -10.17 17.69 -17.46
C SER A 314 -10.04 17.45 -18.98
N LYS A 315 -10.70 18.29 -19.79
CA LYS A 315 -10.60 18.19 -21.24
C LYS A 315 -9.13 18.32 -21.63
N ARG A 316 -8.65 17.40 -22.46
CA ARG A 316 -7.31 17.46 -23.07
C ARG A 316 -7.10 18.88 -23.60
N THR A 317 -6.14 19.60 -23.01
CA THR A 317 -5.80 20.94 -23.47
C THR A 317 -5.33 20.87 -24.92
N SER A 318 -5.75 21.82 -25.75
CA SER A 318 -5.22 21.97 -27.09
C SER A 318 -3.72 22.17 -26.97
N VAL A 319 -2.96 21.25 -27.55
CA VAL A 319 -1.51 21.17 -27.40
C VAL A 319 -0.84 22.42 -27.96
N SER A 320 -0.45 23.36 -27.10
CA SER A 320 0.39 24.50 -27.46
C SER A 320 1.84 24.28 -27.02
N ASP A 321 2.06 23.65 -25.86
CA ASP A 321 3.40 23.44 -25.29
C ASP A 321 3.76 21.97 -25.08
N SER A 322 5.07 21.70 -24.99
CA SER A 322 5.60 20.37 -24.66
C SER A 322 5.10 19.86 -23.30
N LYS A 323 4.93 20.75 -22.32
CA LYS A 323 4.39 20.44 -20.98
C LYS A 323 2.97 19.85 -21.03
N ASP A 324 2.12 20.36 -21.92
CA ASP A 324 0.75 19.85 -22.10
C ASP A 324 0.73 18.43 -22.67
N LYS A 325 1.71 18.09 -23.53
CA LYS A 325 1.85 16.72 -24.05
C LYS A 325 2.18 15.73 -22.93
N PHE A 326 3.09 16.09 -22.03
CA PHE A 326 3.49 15.24 -20.90
C PHE A 326 2.33 15.02 -19.91
N ALA A 327 1.60 16.07 -19.53
CA ALA A 327 0.44 15.95 -18.65
C ALA A 327 -0.67 15.05 -19.23
N ASN A 328 -0.91 15.14 -20.54
CA ASN A 328 -1.87 14.27 -21.23
C ASN A 328 -1.41 12.79 -21.26
N GLN A 329 -0.11 12.53 -21.38
CA GLN A 329 0.46 11.17 -21.33
C GLN A 329 0.32 10.55 -19.93
N GLU A 330 0.64 11.30 -18.88
CA GLU A 330 0.50 10.83 -17.49
C GLU A 330 -0.96 10.50 -17.14
N THR A 331 -1.90 11.34 -17.59
CA THR A 331 -3.34 11.09 -17.42
C THR A 331 -3.77 9.83 -18.15
N ALA A 332 -3.28 9.60 -19.39
CA ALA A 332 -3.58 8.40 -20.15
C ALA A 332 -3.04 7.12 -19.48
N TYR A 333 -1.81 7.19 -18.94
CA TYR A 333 -1.22 6.09 -18.18
C TYR A 333 -2.04 5.76 -16.93
N LEU A 334 -2.45 6.76 -16.16
CA LEU A 334 -3.27 6.54 -14.97
C LEU A 334 -4.63 5.93 -15.33
N LEU A 335 -5.30 6.43 -16.36
CA LEU A 335 -6.57 5.87 -16.83
C LEU A 335 -6.43 4.39 -17.21
N GLN A 336 -5.34 4.02 -17.89
CA GLN A 336 -5.04 2.63 -18.21
C GLN A 336 -4.82 1.78 -16.94
N ARG A 337 -4.10 2.29 -15.93
CA ARG A 337 -3.91 1.60 -14.66
C ARG A 337 -5.21 1.42 -13.89
N VAL A 338 -6.05 2.46 -13.84
CA VAL A 338 -7.41 2.42 -13.26
C VAL A 338 -8.25 1.35 -13.96
N GLU A 339 -8.16 1.23 -15.28
CA GLU A 339 -8.91 0.23 -16.04
C GLU A 339 -8.47 -1.20 -15.75
N ASN A 340 -7.16 -1.42 -15.70
CA ASN A 340 -6.55 -2.74 -15.51
C ASN A 340 -6.63 -3.26 -14.08
N TYR A 341 -6.91 -2.39 -13.10
CA TYR A 341 -7.06 -2.84 -11.71
C TYR A 341 -8.31 -3.72 -11.54
N ASN A 342 -8.09 -4.90 -10.96
CA ASN A 342 -9.11 -5.92 -10.71
C ASN A 342 -9.84 -5.75 -9.36
N GLY A 343 -9.53 -4.71 -8.58
CA GLY A 343 -10.26 -4.39 -7.35
C GLY A 343 -11.31 -3.30 -7.54
N LEU A 344 -11.78 -2.74 -6.42
CA LEU A 344 -12.70 -1.61 -6.41
C LEU A 344 -11.93 -0.29 -6.47
N ILE A 345 -12.32 0.57 -7.41
CA ILE A 345 -11.87 1.96 -7.50
C ILE A 345 -13.06 2.88 -7.24
N LEU A 346 -12.85 3.83 -6.35
CA LEU A 346 -13.78 4.90 -6.03
C LEU A 346 -13.14 6.22 -6.46
N LEU A 347 -13.70 6.89 -7.46
CA LEU A 347 -13.24 8.20 -7.94
C LEU A 347 -14.12 9.26 -7.29
N ALA A 348 -13.57 10.29 -6.67
CA ALA A 348 -14.34 11.37 -6.06
C ALA A 348 -14.01 12.72 -6.70
N THR A 349 -15.04 13.50 -7.00
CA THR A 349 -14.90 14.86 -7.54
C THR A 349 -15.95 15.80 -6.95
N ASN A 350 -15.60 17.09 -6.86
CA ASN A 350 -16.52 18.12 -6.38
C ASN A 350 -17.39 18.70 -7.50
N LEU A 351 -16.99 18.51 -8.75
CA LEU A 351 -17.66 19.05 -9.92
C LEU A 351 -18.61 18.02 -10.52
N LYS A 352 -19.69 18.49 -11.15
CA LYS A 352 -20.44 17.62 -12.05
C LYS A 352 -19.49 17.22 -13.18
N PRO A 353 -19.17 15.93 -13.31
CA PRO A 353 -18.00 15.53 -14.05
C PRO A 353 -18.29 15.67 -15.55
N ASN A 354 -17.47 16.45 -16.27
CA ASN A 354 -17.49 16.54 -17.73
C ASN A 354 -16.62 15.42 -18.32
N ILE A 355 -17.04 14.18 -18.04
CA ILE A 355 -16.26 12.98 -18.37
C ILE A 355 -16.30 12.74 -19.87
N ASP A 356 -15.14 12.41 -20.45
CA ASP A 356 -15.12 11.85 -21.80
C ASP A 356 -16.01 10.60 -21.88
N LEU A 357 -16.77 10.49 -22.97
CA LEU A 357 -17.69 9.38 -23.24
C LEU A 357 -16.98 8.02 -23.18
N ALA A 358 -15.69 7.97 -23.54
CA ALA A 358 -14.90 6.75 -23.48
C ALA A 358 -14.71 6.23 -22.04
N PHE A 359 -14.42 7.13 -21.09
CA PHE A 359 -14.22 6.75 -19.70
C PHE A 359 -15.54 6.53 -18.97
N SER A 360 -16.58 7.32 -19.28
CA SER A 360 -17.93 7.15 -18.72
C SER A 360 -18.47 5.73 -18.91
N ARG A 361 -18.25 5.12 -20.09
CA ARG A 361 -18.64 3.72 -20.38
C ARG A 361 -17.96 2.66 -19.50
N ARG A 362 -16.84 3.01 -18.85
CA ARG A 362 -16.04 2.12 -18.02
C ARG A 362 -16.37 2.24 -16.53
N ILE A 363 -17.16 3.24 -16.14
CA ILE A 363 -17.69 3.43 -14.79
C ILE A 363 -18.98 2.61 -14.67
N GLN A 364 -19.09 1.77 -13.64
CA GLN A 364 -20.26 0.93 -13.40
C GLN A 364 -21.32 1.62 -12.52
N SER A 365 -20.91 2.41 -11.53
CA SER A 365 -21.82 3.18 -10.66
C SER A 365 -21.46 4.65 -10.62
N VAL A 366 -22.48 5.50 -10.65
CA VAL A 366 -22.33 6.95 -10.56
C VAL A 366 -23.20 7.45 -9.42
N VAL A 367 -22.57 7.76 -8.28
CA VAL A 367 -23.22 8.14 -7.04
C VAL A 367 -23.22 9.66 -6.90
N ASN A 368 -24.41 10.25 -6.83
CA ASN A 368 -24.60 11.67 -6.57
C ASN A 368 -24.70 11.92 -5.05
N PHE A 369 -23.90 12.85 -4.55
CA PHE A 369 -23.93 13.30 -3.15
C PHE A 369 -24.36 14.77 -3.09
N PRO A 370 -25.67 15.06 -3.21
CA PRO A 370 -26.19 16.42 -3.18
C PRO A 370 -26.08 17.04 -1.77
N ILE A 371 -26.37 18.34 -1.67
CA ILE A 371 -26.58 18.97 -0.36
C ILE A 371 -27.79 18.28 0.30
N PRO A 372 -27.67 17.84 1.57
CA PRO A 372 -28.74 17.08 2.24
C PRO A 372 -30.03 17.90 2.30
N SER A 373 -31.17 17.23 2.09
CA SER A 373 -32.51 17.80 2.25
C SER A 373 -32.78 18.23 3.70
N THR A 374 -33.82 19.04 3.93
CA THR A 374 -34.22 19.46 5.30
C THR A 374 -34.40 18.28 6.26
N LYS A 375 -35.00 17.17 5.78
CA LYS A 375 -35.20 15.96 6.60
C LYS A 375 -33.87 15.32 6.99
N GLN A 376 -32.95 15.21 6.03
CA GLN A 376 -31.61 14.64 6.27
C GLN A 376 -30.75 15.54 7.15
N ARG A 377 -30.78 16.86 6.93
CA ARG A 377 -30.09 17.84 7.78
C ARG A 377 -30.54 17.76 9.23
N LYS A 378 -31.84 17.56 9.46
CA LYS A 378 -32.37 17.36 10.81
C LYS A 378 -31.70 16.16 11.49
N ILE A 379 -31.68 15.00 10.82
CA ILE A 379 -31.03 13.79 11.35
C ILE A 379 -29.55 14.04 11.62
N LEU A 380 -28.84 14.69 10.68
CA LEU A 380 -27.43 15.04 10.85
C LEU A 380 -27.20 15.95 12.07
N TRP A 381 -28.08 16.93 12.31
CA TRP A 381 -28.01 17.79 13.49
C TRP A 381 -28.31 17.03 14.78
N GLU A 382 -29.32 16.18 14.80
CA GLU A 382 -29.68 15.34 15.95
C GLU A 382 -28.51 14.44 16.33
N ASN A 383 -27.91 13.74 15.35
CA ASN A 383 -26.75 12.88 15.56
C ASN A 383 -25.54 13.68 16.05
N ALA A 384 -25.27 14.85 15.45
CA ALA A 384 -24.11 15.66 15.80
C ALA A 384 -24.21 16.34 17.18
N LEU A 385 -25.42 16.56 17.69
CA LEU A 385 -25.68 17.18 19.00
C LEU A 385 -25.94 16.15 20.11
N SER A 386 -26.28 14.91 19.74
CA SER A 386 -26.55 13.82 20.68
C SER A 386 -25.40 13.65 21.67
N GLY A 387 -25.73 13.62 22.96
CA GLY A 387 -24.76 13.52 24.05
C GLY A 387 -23.94 14.79 24.35
N LEU A 388 -24.02 15.83 23.51
CA LEU A 388 -23.35 17.12 23.74
C LEU A 388 -24.30 18.17 24.33
N VAL A 389 -25.52 18.26 23.81
CA VAL A 389 -26.50 19.29 24.20
C VAL A 389 -27.93 18.76 24.07
N GLU A 390 -28.75 19.02 25.08
CA GLU A 390 -30.20 18.88 24.97
C GLU A 390 -30.79 20.18 24.40
N LEU A 391 -31.19 20.16 23.12
CA LEU A 391 -31.92 21.24 22.47
C LEU A 391 -33.33 20.77 22.14
N ASP A 392 -34.30 21.68 22.20
CA ASP A 392 -35.66 21.41 21.74
C ASP A 392 -35.64 21.02 20.25
N ASN A 393 -36.30 19.92 19.91
CA ASN A 393 -36.49 19.45 18.53
C ASN A 393 -37.05 20.54 17.60
N LYS A 394 -37.84 21.49 18.11
CA LYS A 394 -38.29 22.65 17.33
C LYS A 394 -37.12 23.50 16.83
N ILE A 395 -36.12 23.74 17.70
CA ILE A 395 -34.93 24.53 17.34
C ILE A 395 -34.11 23.80 16.28
N ILE A 396 -33.94 22.48 16.42
CA ILE A 396 -33.20 21.67 15.45
C ILE A 396 -33.92 21.68 14.09
N ASN A 397 -35.25 21.53 14.09
CA ASN A 397 -36.08 21.62 12.88
C ASN A 397 -35.93 23.00 12.20
N ASP A 398 -35.95 24.09 12.97
CA ASP A 398 -35.81 25.45 12.45
C ASP A 398 -34.44 25.65 11.79
N ILE A 399 -33.37 25.19 12.46
CA ILE A 399 -32.00 25.27 11.93
C ILE A 399 -31.89 24.45 10.64
N ALA A 400 -32.38 23.22 10.64
CA ALA A 400 -32.34 22.34 9.46
C ALA A 400 -33.13 22.91 8.27
N LYS A 401 -34.24 23.61 8.53
CA LYS A 401 -35.08 24.24 7.50
C LYS A 401 -34.44 25.50 6.92
N ASN A 402 -33.88 26.36 7.76
CA ASN A 402 -33.45 27.69 7.36
C ASN A 402 -32.02 27.74 6.81
N TYR A 403 -31.19 26.73 7.08
CA TYR A 403 -29.77 26.73 6.67
C TYR A 403 -29.41 25.51 5.82
N GLU A 404 -29.15 25.76 4.53
CA GLU A 404 -28.72 24.74 3.55
C GLU A 404 -27.21 24.54 3.57
N ILE A 405 -26.76 23.68 4.49
CA ILE A 405 -25.34 23.38 4.71
C ILE A 405 -25.07 21.87 4.59
N SER A 406 -23.81 21.52 4.29
CA SER A 406 -23.35 20.14 4.17
C SER A 406 -23.11 19.47 5.54
N GLY A 407 -22.98 18.15 5.59
CA GLY A 407 -22.61 17.43 6.81
C GLY A 407 -21.22 17.84 7.34
N GLY A 408 -20.27 18.10 6.44
CA GLY A 408 -18.96 18.65 6.79
C GLY A 408 -19.06 20.04 7.42
N SER A 409 -19.93 20.90 6.89
CA SER A 409 -20.21 22.21 7.48
C SER A 409 -20.85 22.08 8.87
N ILE A 410 -21.82 21.17 9.06
CA ILE A 410 -22.42 20.89 10.39
C ILE A 410 -21.33 20.50 11.40
N LYS A 411 -20.41 19.60 11.02
CA LYS A 411 -19.28 19.20 11.87
C LYS A 411 -18.42 20.41 12.27
N ASN A 412 -18.10 21.30 11.32
CA ASN A 412 -17.34 22.52 11.60
C ASN A 412 -18.08 23.46 12.56
N VAL A 413 -19.40 23.59 12.40
CA VAL A 413 -20.23 24.39 13.31
C VAL A 413 -20.19 23.83 14.73
N ILE A 414 -20.36 22.52 14.90
CA ILE A 414 -20.30 21.87 16.21
C ILE A 414 -18.92 22.05 16.84
N GLN A 415 -17.86 21.85 16.08
CA GLN A 415 -16.49 22.07 16.54
C GLN A 415 -16.30 23.52 17.02
N TYR A 416 -16.77 24.51 16.25
CA TYR A 416 -16.71 25.91 16.65
C TYR A 416 -17.48 26.17 17.95
N ALA A 417 -18.72 25.69 18.04
CA ALA A 417 -19.59 25.91 19.19
C ALA A 417 -18.99 25.28 20.46
N TYR A 418 -18.43 24.08 20.37
CA TYR A 418 -17.76 23.38 21.46
C TYR A 418 -16.48 24.10 21.92
N LEU A 419 -15.60 24.51 21.00
CA LEU A 419 -14.38 25.23 21.36
C LEU A 419 -14.70 26.59 22.00
N LYS A 420 -15.74 27.28 21.51
CA LYS A 420 -16.15 28.57 22.06
C LYS A 420 -16.81 28.42 23.43
N SER A 421 -17.55 27.34 23.67
CA SER A 421 -18.16 27.06 24.97
C SER A 421 -17.09 26.76 26.02
N ILE A 422 -16.04 26.00 25.67
CA ILE A 422 -14.86 25.80 26.54
C ILE A 422 -14.19 27.12 26.88
N HIS A 423 -13.88 27.94 25.87
CA HIS A 423 -13.21 29.23 26.08
C HIS A 423 -14.02 30.16 27.00
N ASN A 424 -15.34 30.15 26.86
CA ASN A 424 -16.24 30.99 27.67
C ASN A 424 -16.64 30.33 29.01
N ASN A 425 -16.14 29.13 29.30
CA ASN A 425 -16.53 28.28 30.42
C ASN A 425 -18.06 28.14 30.55
N SER A 426 -18.74 27.95 29.42
CA SER A 426 -20.20 27.87 29.30
C SER A 426 -20.62 26.56 28.62
N LYS A 427 -21.92 26.25 28.68
CA LYS A 427 -22.52 25.20 27.85
C LYS A 427 -22.65 25.68 26.39
N ILE A 428 -22.76 24.75 25.46
CA ILE A 428 -23.14 25.08 24.08
C ILE A 428 -24.59 25.59 24.09
N THR A 429 -24.82 26.72 23.44
CA THR A 429 -26.15 27.34 23.33
C THR A 429 -26.54 27.49 21.88
N LYS A 430 -27.85 27.68 21.61
CA LYS A 430 -28.38 28.02 20.28
C LYS A 430 -27.61 29.17 19.63
N ASN A 431 -27.24 30.20 20.41
CA ASN A 431 -26.52 31.36 19.90
C ASN A 431 -25.12 30.97 19.37
N LEU A 432 -24.38 30.13 20.09
CA LEU A 432 -23.06 29.65 19.63
C LEU A 432 -23.17 28.82 18.34
N ILE A 433 -24.21 28.01 18.20
CA ILE A 433 -24.49 27.25 16.98
C ILE A 433 -24.79 28.21 15.81
N LEU A 434 -25.68 29.19 16.00
CA LEU A 434 -25.99 30.19 14.97
C LEU A 434 -24.76 31.02 14.57
N MET A 435 -23.88 31.37 15.51
CA MET A 435 -22.60 32.01 15.23
C MET A 435 -21.68 31.12 14.38
N GLY A 436 -21.64 29.82 14.66
CA GLY A 436 -20.89 28.86 13.84
C GLY A 436 -21.47 28.74 12.43
N ILE A 437 -22.80 28.66 12.29
CA ILE A 437 -23.47 28.64 10.97
C ILE A 437 -23.13 29.89 10.17
N ARG A 438 -23.21 31.08 10.80
CA ARG A 438 -22.79 32.35 10.18
C ARG A 438 -21.36 32.29 9.66
N ARG A 439 -20.45 31.75 10.46
CA ARG A 439 -19.03 31.63 10.10
C ARG A 439 -18.83 30.72 8.88
N GLU A 440 -19.50 29.57 8.83
CA GLU A 440 -19.38 28.64 7.70
C GLU A 440 -20.01 29.22 6.42
N LEU A 441 -21.19 29.83 6.50
CA LEU A 441 -21.82 30.46 5.33
C LEU A 441 -20.99 31.62 4.76
N ASN A 442 -20.38 32.44 5.63
CA ASN A 442 -19.48 33.51 5.20
C ASN A 442 -18.21 32.96 4.51
N LYS A 443 -17.70 31.81 4.95
CA LYS A 443 -16.53 31.16 4.35
C LYS A 443 -16.83 30.64 2.94
N ASP A 444 -18.05 30.14 2.72
CA ASP A 444 -18.53 29.67 1.42
C ASP A 444 -19.00 30.80 0.48
N GLY A 445 -18.85 32.08 0.89
CA GLY A 445 -19.26 33.24 0.10
C GLY A 445 -20.78 33.43 -0.02
N LYS A 446 -21.59 32.72 0.79
CA LYS A 446 -23.05 32.89 0.83
C LYS A 446 -23.39 34.02 1.81
N SER A 447 -24.10 35.05 1.34
CA SER A 447 -24.54 36.17 2.17
C SER A 447 -25.57 35.71 3.22
N PHE A 448 -25.29 36.04 4.49
CA PHE A 448 -26.20 35.82 5.61
C PHE A 448 -27.27 36.93 5.63
N GLU A 449 -28.24 36.91 4.72
CA GLU A 449 -29.33 37.89 4.76
C GLU A 449 -30.52 37.42 5.61
N LYS A 450 -30.51 37.99 6.83
CA LYS A 450 -31.51 38.17 7.89
C LYS A 450 -32.01 36.96 8.67
#